data_AF-A0A4Q1INP5-F1
#
_entry.id   AF-A0A4Q1INP5-F1
#
_cell.length_a   1.000
_cell.length_b   1.000
_cell.length_c   1.000
_cell.angle_alpha   90.00
_cell.angle_beta   90.00
_cell.angle_gamma   90.00
#
_symmetry.space_group_name_H-M   'P 1'
#
loop_
_entity.id
_entity.type
_entity.pdbx_description
1 polymer ?
#
loop_
_entity_poly.entity_id
_entity_poly.type
_entity_poly.pdbx_seq_one_letter_code
_entity_poly.pdbx_strand_id
1 'polypeptide(L)'
;MKKFVNKIKRFKYILASVLLIIVVLTAVYLNQKRTEMYVIFDSDFSNCTNVKDSYKKMFFVVCDGDKTILFLKKDDIPSKTKNIGFLNKLNIISTEELFEKFYSEPFESDKNNPKKVNMFLIIKNETSKQIEIIPVRIMQDISGGYIIN
;
A
#
# COMPACT_ATOMS: atom_id res chain seq x y z
N MET A 1 -51.27 -14.83 -28.22
CA MET A 1 -49.82 -14.96 -28.57
C MET A 1 -49.01 -13.65 -28.60
N LYS A 2 -49.53 -12.51 -29.12
CA LYS A 2 -48.76 -11.23 -29.21
C LYS A 2 -48.17 -10.72 -27.87
N LYS A 3 -48.83 -10.96 -26.73
CA LYS A 3 -48.35 -10.56 -25.40
C LYS A 3 -47.09 -11.32 -24.92
N PHE A 4 -46.87 -12.55 -25.38
CA PHE A 4 -45.71 -13.37 -24.99
C PHE A 4 -44.44 -12.97 -25.75
N VAL A 5 -44.57 -12.65 -27.04
CA VAL A 5 -43.46 -12.22 -27.89
C VAL A 5 -42.87 -10.88 -27.41
N ASN A 6 -43.72 -9.96 -26.96
CA ASN A 6 -43.26 -8.69 -26.38
C ASN A 6 -42.60 -8.86 -25.01
N LYS A 7 -43.01 -9.86 -24.19
CA LYS A 7 -42.33 -10.20 -22.93
C LYS A 7 -40.91 -10.72 -23.18
N ILE A 8 -40.74 -11.61 -24.17
CA ILE A 8 -39.41 -12.15 -24.54
C ILE A 8 -38.50 -11.04 -25.09
N LYS A 9 -39.03 -10.15 -25.93
CA LYS A 9 -38.26 -9.00 -26.44
C LYS A 9 -37.80 -8.07 -25.30
N ARG A 10 -38.68 -7.69 -24.38
CA ARG A 10 -38.29 -6.88 -23.20
C ARG A 10 -37.25 -7.57 -22.33
N PHE A 11 -37.39 -8.88 -22.12
CA PHE A 11 -36.43 -9.64 -21.31
C PHE A 11 -35.03 -9.69 -21.94
N LYS A 12 -34.92 -9.78 -23.27
CA LYS A 12 -33.63 -9.69 -23.98
C LYS A 12 -32.91 -8.36 -23.73
N TYR A 13 -33.63 -7.25 -23.74
CA TYR A 13 -33.04 -5.93 -23.46
C TYR A 13 -32.62 -5.77 -21.99
N ILE A 14 -33.39 -6.31 -21.06
CA ILE A 14 -33.04 -6.32 -19.63
C ILE A 14 -31.78 -7.16 -19.41
N LEU A 15 -31.72 -8.37 -19.99
CA LEU A 15 -30.57 -9.25 -19.87
C LEU A 15 -29.29 -8.63 -20.46
N ALA A 16 -29.40 -7.99 -21.62
CA ALA A 16 -28.28 -7.28 -22.25
C ALA A 16 -27.78 -6.10 -21.40
N SER A 17 -28.69 -5.35 -20.78
CA SER A 17 -28.35 -4.25 -19.87
C SER A 17 -27.59 -4.75 -18.63
N VAL A 18 -28.06 -5.82 -17.99
CA VAL A 18 -27.41 -6.40 -16.82
C VAL A 18 -26.01 -6.92 -17.16
N LEU A 19 -25.86 -7.59 -18.31
CA LEU A 19 -24.55 -8.05 -18.80
C LEU A 19 -23.58 -6.88 -19.00
N LEU A 20 -24.05 -5.77 -19.56
CA LEU A 20 -23.23 -4.58 -19.79
C LEU A 20 -22.76 -3.96 -18.47
N ILE A 21 -23.63 -3.88 -17.46
CA ILE A 21 -23.27 -3.41 -16.11
C ILE A 21 -22.19 -4.31 -15.50
N ILE A 22 -22.32 -5.63 -15.59
CA ILE A 22 -21.33 -6.58 -15.05
C ILE A 22 -19.98 -6.40 -15.74
N VAL A 23 -19.95 -6.22 -17.06
CA VAL A 23 -18.71 -5.99 -17.83
C VAL A 23 -18.02 -4.69 -17.40
N VAL A 24 -18.78 -3.60 -17.23
CA VAL A 24 -18.23 -2.31 -16.79
C VAL A 24 -17.68 -2.41 -15.37
N LEU A 25 -18.42 -3.03 -14.45
CA LEU A 25 -17.96 -3.25 -13.06
C LEU A 25 -16.68 -4.10 -13.02
N THR A 26 -16.63 -5.17 -13.83
CA THR A 26 -15.45 -6.04 -13.93
C THR A 26 -14.25 -5.27 -14.48
N ALA A 27 -14.45 -4.46 -15.53
CA ALA A 27 -13.38 -3.64 -16.11
C ALA A 27 -12.85 -2.59 -15.11
N VAL A 28 -13.74 -1.93 -14.36
CA VAL A 28 -13.35 -0.98 -13.30
C VAL A 28 -12.58 -1.68 -12.18
N TYR A 29 -13.07 -2.83 -11.72
CA TYR A 29 -12.43 -3.63 -10.67
C TYR A 29 -11.04 -4.14 -11.09
N LEU A 30 -10.89 -4.62 -12.32
CA LEU A 30 -9.60 -5.09 -12.84
C LEU A 30 -8.60 -3.95 -13.10
N ASN A 31 -9.09 -2.76 -13.47
CA ASN A 31 -8.25 -1.59 -13.74
C ASN A 31 -7.97 -0.71 -12.51
N GLN A 32 -8.41 -1.13 -11.32
CA GLN A 32 -8.12 -0.39 -10.10
C GLN A 32 -6.60 -0.32 -9.90
N LYS A 33 -6.03 0.86 -10.13
CA LYS A 33 -4.59 1.08 -10.07
C LYS A 33 -4.11 0.77 -8.66
N ARG A 34 -3.00 0.03 -8.57
CA ARG A 34 -2.28 -0.13 -7.31
C ARG A 34 -1.74 1.24 -6.91
N THR A 35 -2.01 1.66 -5.68
CA THR A 35 -1.42 2.89 -5.14
C THR A 35 -0.02 2.57 -4.69
N GLU A 36 0.98 3.20 -5.30
CA GLU A 36 2.36 3.11 -4.85
C GLU A 36 2.62 4.21 -3.82
N MET A 37 3.09 3.82 -2.63
CA MET A 37 3.46 4.75 -1.57
C MET A 37 4.96 4.62 -1.27
N TYR A 38 5.62 5.76 -1.24
CA TYR A 38 7.07 5.87 -1.10
C TYR A 38 7.41 6.64 0.17
N VAL A 39 8.12 6.00 1.09
CA VAL A 39 8.55 6.62 2.35
C VAL A 39 10.06 6.78 2.31
N ILE A 40 10.58 7.97 2.62
CA ILE A 40 12.03 8.15 2.79
C ILE A 40 12.42 7.51 4.12
N PHE A 41 13.32 6.53 4.05
CA PHE A 41 13.92 5.92 5.22
C PHE A 41 15.15 6.71 5.62
N ASP A 42 15.14 7.22 6.85
CA ASP A 42 16.30 7.83 7.49
C ASP A 42 16.85 6.84 8.52
N SER A 43 18.14 6.48 8.41
CA SER A 43 18.77 5.56 9.36
C SER A 43 19.07 6.21 10.70
N ASP A 44 19.10 7.55 10.77
CA ASP A 44 19.51 8.33 11.95
C ASP A 44 18.32 8.70 12.86
N PHE A 45 17.22 7.94 12.84
CA PHE A 45 16.13 8.12 13.79
C PHE A 45 16.55 7.67 15.21
N SER A 46 17.32 8.52 15.90
CA SER A 46 17.63 8.49 17.33
C SER A 46 16.39 8.57 18.23
N ASN A 47 15.20 8.71 17.65
CA ASN A 47 13.95 9.01 18.33
C ASN A 47 13.06 7.78 18.57
N CYS A 48 13.48 6.59 18.11
CA CYS A 48 12.76 5.35 18.42
C CYS A 48 13.05 4.89 19.86
N THR A 49 12.26 5.37 20.82
CA THR A 49 12.41 5.09 22.26
C THR A 49 11.99 3.67 22.65
N ASN A 50 10.97 3.11 22.00
CA ASN A 50 10.30 1.87 22.41
C ASN A 50 10.61 0.63 21.54
N VAL A 51 11.74 0.63 20.82
CA VAL A 51 12.07 -0.42 19.85
C VAL A 51 13.17 -1.32 20.38
N LYS A 52 12.85 -2.61 20.58
CA LYS A 52 13.84 -3.64 20.94
C LYS A 52 14.93 -3.71 19.87
N ASP A 53 16.19 -3.82 20.28
CA ASP A 53 17.32 -3.97 19.35
C ASP A 53 17.19 -5.18 18.43
N SER A 54 16.50 -6.24 18.88
CA SER A 54 16.20 -7.40 18.05
C SER A 54 15.37 -7.05 16.80
N TYR A 55 14.47 -6.07 16.89
CA TYR A 55 13.66 -5.65 15.75
C TYR A 55 14.47 -4.86 14.72
N LYS A 56 15.40 -4.01 15.16
CA LYS A 56 16.30 -3.26 14.27
C LYS A 56 17.20 -4.18 13.42
N LYS A 57 17.42 -5.43 13.86
CA LYS A 57 18.17 -6.44 13.09
C LYS A 57 17.37 -7.11 11.99
N MET A 58 16.03 -7.11 12.09
CA MET A 58 15.15 -7.87 11.20
C MET A 58 14.25 -6.97 10.34
N PHE A 59 13.98 -5.74 10.79
CA PHE A 59 13.01 -4.83 10.18
C PHE A 59 13.64 -3.46 9.93
N PHE A 60 13.12 -2.79 8.92
CA PHE A 60 13.28 -1.35 8.79
C PHE A 60 12.28 -0.68 9.72
N VAL A 61 12.77 0.18 10.61
CA VAL A 61 11.97 0.77 11.68
C VAL A 61 11.76 2.25 11.38
N VAL A 62 10.51 2.66 11.22
CA VAL A 62 10.14 4.07 11.04
C VAL A 62 9.35 4.52 12.28
N CYS A 63 9.74 5.65 12.85
CA CYS A 63 9.17 6.16 14.10
C CYS A 63 8.69 7.60 13.97
N ASP A 64 7.66 7.94 14.75
CA ASP A 64 7.18 9.30 14.97
C ASP A 64 6.82 9.46 16.46
N GLY A 65 7.73 10.06 17.23
CA GLY A 65 7.68 10.02 18.69
C GLY A 65 7.66 8.57 19.21
N ASP A 66 6.63 8.23 19.99
CA ASP A 66 6.45 6.88 20.54
C ASP A 66 5.80 5.88 19.57
N LYS A 67 5.34 6.33 18.40
CA LYS A 67 4.71 5.47 17.39
C LYS A 67 5.78 4.80 16.54
N THR A 68 5.60 3.51 16.24
CA THR A 68 6.54 2.72 15.46
C THR A 68 5.82 1.85 14.43
N ILE A 69 6.23 1.95 13.17
CA ILE A 69 5.84 1.01 12.12
C ILE A 69 7.06 0.15 11.76
N LEU A 70 6.87 -1.17 11.78
CA LEU A 70 7.87 -2.13 11.34
C LEU A 70 7.63 -2.54 9.88
N PHE A 71 8.64 -2.33 9.04
CA PHE A 71 8.64 -2.76 7.64
C PHE A 71 9.56 -3.97 7.43
N LEU A 72 9.04 -5.03 6.81
CA LEU A 72 9.84 -6.14 6.32
C LEU A 72 10.02 -6.04 4.80
N LYS A 73 11.24 -6.29 4.32
CA LYS A 73 11.53 -6.46 2.89
C LYS A 73 10.68 -7.59 2.29
N LYS A 74 10.22 -7.39 1.07
CA LYS A 74 9.62 -8.45 0.25
C LYS A 74 10.71 -9.20 -0.48
N ASP A 75 11.07 -10.39 0.01
CA ASP A 75 12.17 -11.19 -0.54
C ASP A 75 11.93 -11.64 -1.99
N ASP A 76 10.67 -11.70 -2.42
CA ASP A 76 10.24 -12.05 -3.78
C ASP A 76 10.42 -10.92 -4.80
N ILE A 77 10.68 -9.68 -4.35
CA ILE A 77 10.82 -8.51 -5.23
C ILE A 77 12.16 -7.83 -4.98
N PRO A 78 13.05 -7.71 -5.98
CA PRO A 78 14.35 -7.11 -5.79
C PRO A 78 14.25 -5.59 -5.56
N SER A 79 15.17 -5.06 -4.73
CA SER A 79 15.40 -3.62 -4.61
C SER A 79 15.82 -3.02 -5.96
N LYS A 80 15.50 -1.74 -6.18
CA LYS A 80 15.91 -1.01 -7.40
C LYS A 80 16.73 0.20 -7.04
N THR A 81 17.89 0.34 -7.68
CA THR A 81 18.73 1.54 -7.54
C THR A 81 18.41 2.54 -8.64
N LYS A 82 18.28 3.82 -8.28
CA LYS A 82 18.03 4.94 -9.20
C LYS A 82 18.90 6.14 -8.83
N ASN A 83 19.01 7.10 -9.74
CA ASN A 83 19.62 8.40 -9.43
C ASN A 83 18.67 9.21 -8.54
N ILE A 84 19.22 10.03 -7.64
CA ILE A 84 18.46 10.88 -6.71
C ILE A 84 17.46 11.83 -7.40
N GLY A 85 17.72 12.25 -8.64
CA GLY A 85 16.76 13.05 -9.43
C GLY A 85 15.45 12.33 -9.74
N PHE A 86 15.37 11.01 -9.54
CA PHE A 86 14.13 10.25 -9.66
C PHE A 86 13.14 10.55 -8.52
N LEU A 87 13.60 11.07 -7.37
CA LEU A 87 12.73 11.44 -6.24
C LEU A 87 11.64 12.43 -6.65
N ASN A 88 11.96 13.39 -7.53
CA ASN A 88 11.02 14.41 -8.00
C ASN A 88 9.86 13.82 -8.84
N LYS A 89 9.95 12.56 -9.26
CA LYS A 89 8.92 11.84 -10.02
C LYS A 89 8.06 10.95 -9.13
N LEU A 90 8.43 10.79 -7.87
CA LEU A 90 7.75 9.91 -6.92
C LEU A 90 6.79 10.72 -6.07
N ASN A 91 5.62 10.12 -5.79
CA ASN A 91 4.71 10.64 -4.78
C ASN A 91 5.18 10.15 -3.40
N ILE A 92 6.09 10.92 -2.80
CA ILE A 92 6.67 10.60 -1.50
C ILE A 92 5.70 11.05 -0.41
N ILE A 93 5.31 10.11 0.45
CA ILE A 93 4.46 10.39 1.61
C ILE A 93 5.33 10.84 2.78
N SER A 94 4.85 11.83 3.56
CA SER A 94 5.52 12.21 4.80
C SER A 94 5.33 11.12 5.87
N THR A 95 6.22 11.09 6.86
CA THR A 95 6.08 10.18 8.01
C THR A 95 4.76 10.42 8.76
N GLU A 96 4.38 11.69 8.95
CA GLU A 96 3.10 12.07 9.57
C GLU A 96 1.89 11.51 8.80
N GLU A 97 1.82 11.75 7.48
CA GLU A 97 0.71 11.27 6.64
C GLU A 97 0.68 9.74 6.56
N LEU A 98 1.85 9.09 6.60
CA LEU A 98 1.97 7.63 6.71
C LEU A 98 1.31 7.12 7.99
N PHE A 99 1.64 7.71 9.14
CA PHE A 99 1.06 7.31 10.43
C PHE A 99 -0.43 7.65 10.50
N GLU A 100 -0.86 8.82 10.05
CA GLU A 100 -2.28 9.16 9.97
C GLU A 100 -3.07 8.11 9.19
N LYS A 101 -2.62 7.79 7.96
CA LYS A 101 -3.25 6.74 7.15
C LYS A 101 -3.25 5.39 7.86
N PHE A 102 -2.13 5.03 8.50
CA PHE A 102 -1.95 3.75 9.16
C PHE A 102 -2.88 3.55 10.35
N TYR A 103 -3.14 4.61 11.12
CA TYR A 103 -4.07 4.58 12.24
C TYR A 103 -5.53 4.85 11.85
N SER A 104 -5.78 5.56 10.74
CA SER A 104 -7.15 5.89 10.29
C SER A 104 -7.80 4.80 9.42
N GLU A 105 -7.00 4.06 8.64
CA GLU A 105 -7.47 2.98 7.77
C GLU A 105 -6.72 1.68 8.13
N PRO A 106 -7.38 0.57 8.50
CA PRO A 106 -6.69 -0.68 8.74
C PRO A 106 -5.96 -1.12 7.45
N PHE A 107 -4.62 -1.11 7.48
CA PHE A 107 -3.79 -1.47 6.33
C PHE A 107 -3.98 -2.91 5.86
N GLU A 108 -4.59 -3.76 6.69
CA GLU A 108 -5.17 -5.04 6.28
C GLU A 108 -6.44 -5.32 7.10
N SER A 109 -7.60 -5.35 6.43
CA SER A 109 -8.80 -6.16 6.77
C SER A 109 -10.05 -5.56 6.12
N ASP A 110 -10.08 -5.49 4.80
CA ASP A 110 -11.38 -5.62 4.13
C ASP A 110 -11.25 -6.69 3.07
N LYS A 111 -11.63 -7.91 3.42
CA LYS A 111 -11.65 -9.09 2.52
C LYS A 111 -12.42 -8.81 1.22
N ASN A 112 -13.25 -7.77 1.21
CA ASN A 112 -14.12 -7.40 0.11
C ASN A 112 -13.60 -6.25 -0.76
N ASN A 113 -12.56 -5.51 -0.34
CA ASN A 113 -11.99 -4.43 -1.16
C ASN A 113 -10.56 -4.05 -0.71
N PRO A 114 -9.55 -4.92 -0.91
CA PRO A 114 -8.18 -4.56 -0.57
C PRO A 114 -7.73 -3.47 -1.54
N LYS A 115 -7.67 -2.20 -1.08
CA LYS A 115 -6.87 -1.19 -1.76
C LYS A 115 -5.45 -1.78 -1.85
N LYS A 116 -5.04 -2.20 -3.05
CA LYS A 116 -3.72 -2.81 -3.29
C LYS A 116 -2.66 -1.72 -3.17
N VAL A 117 -2.27 -1.42 -1.95
CA VAL A 117 -1.18 -0.50 -1.66
C VAL A 117 0.14 -1.27 -1.81
N ASN A 118 1.02 -0.76 -2.66
CA ASN A 118 2.42 -1.18 -2.70
C ASN A 118 3.26 -0.17 -1.94
N MET A 119 3.91 -0.59 -0.86
CA MET A 119 4.81 0.27 -0.09
C MET A 119 6.27 0.05 -0.48
N PHE A 120 6.99 1.15 -0.54
CA PHE A 120 8.42 1.18 -0.83
C PHE A 120 9.14 2.09 0.16
N LEU A 121 10.25 1.60 0.70
CA LEU A 121 11.21 2.43 1.43
C LEU A 121 12.27 2.95 0.47
N ILE A 122 12.63 4.22 0.63
CA ILE A 122 13.70 4.87 -0.13
C ILE A 122 14.86 5.13 0.81
N ILE A 123 15.99 4.45 0.58
CA ILE A 123 17.25 4.72 1.27
C ILE A 123 18.08 5.64 0.38
N LYS A 124 18.48 6.81 0.90
CA LYS A 124 19.35 7.75 0.18
C LYS A 124 20.81 7.42 0.45
N ASN A 125 21.63 7.47 -0.60
CA ASN A 125 23.07 7.47 -0.48
C ASN A 125 23.60 8.81 -1.04
N GLU A 126 23.82 9.76 -0.13
CA GLU A 126 24.28 11.11 -0.48
C GLU A 126 25.66 11.10 -1.16
N THR A 127 26.53 10.15 -0.80
CA THR A 127 27.87 10.01 -1.37
C THR A 127 27.83 9.62 -2.85
N SER A 128 26.97 8.67 -3.23
CA SER A 128 26.87 8.19 -4.62
C SER A 128 25.79 8.89 -5.44
N LYS A 129 25.02 9.82 -4.84
CA LYS A 129 23.84 10.47 -5.44
C LYS A 129 22.82 9.46 -5.99
N GLN A 130 22.73 8.30 -5.35
CA GLN A 130 21.80 7.23 -5.68
C GLN A 130 20.79 7.02 -4.57
N ILE A 131 19.66 6.44 -4.94
CA ILE A 131 18.63 5.97 -4.03
C ILE A 131 18.41 4.49 -4.25
N GLU A 132 18.22 3.74 -3.17
CA GLU A 132 17.72 2.37 -3.20
C GLU A 132 16.23 2.39 -2.86
N ILE A 133 15.41 1.82 -3.74
CA ILE A 133 13.97 1.66 -3.56
C ILE A 133 13.72 0.20 -3.19
N ILE A 134 13.31 -0.04 -1.94
CA ILE A 134 13.13 -1.37 -1.35
C ILE A 134 11.63 -1.65 -1.24
N PRO A 135 11.12 -2.70 -1.89
CA PRO A 135 9.73 -3.12 -1.72
C PRO A 135 9.53 -3.74 -0.33
N VAL A 136 8.52 -3.28 0.40
CA VAL A 136 8.26 -3.69 1.78
C VAL A 136 6.80 -4.06 2.03
N ARG A 137 6.56 -4.76 3.13
CA ARG A 137 5.24 -4.94 3.77
C ARG A 137 5.30 -4.44 5.21
N ILE A 138 4.19 -3.94 5.72
CA ILE A 138 4.06 -3.64 7.15
C ILE A 138 3.87 -4.96 7.88
N MET A 139 4.61 -5.13 8.98
CA MET A 139 4.50 -6.32 9.83
C MET A 139 3.72 -6.10 11.10
N GLN A 140 3.93 -4.95 11.75
CA GLN A 140 3.27 -4.68 13.02
C GLN A 140 3.32 -3.20 13.37
N ASP A 141 2.30 -2.79 14.11
CA ASP A 141 2.30 -1.58 14.93
C ASP A 141 2.81 -1.93 16.34
N ILE A 142 3.72 -1.14 16.86
CA ILE A 142 4.10 -1.23 18.28
C ILE A 142 3.87 0.14 18.91
N SER A 143 2.61 0.56 18.96
CA SER A 143 2.17 1.61 19.88
C SER A 143 2.11 0.99 21.28
N GLY A 144 3.11 1.24 22.14
CA GLY A 144 2.99 1.15 23.61
C GLY A 144 2.19 -0.03 24.24
N GLY A 145 2.28 -1.24 23.69
CA GLY A 145 1.43 -2.39 24.05
C GLY A 145 0.14 -2.34 23.24
N TYR A 146 -0.10 -3.21 22.26
CA TYR A 146 -0.45 -4.61 22.45
C TYR A 146 0.10 -5.48 21.30
N ILE A 147 0.55 -6.69 21.64
CA ILE A 147 0.85 -7.74 20.68
C ILE A 147 -0.49 -8.31 20.20
N ILE A 148 -0.83 -8.12 18.93
CA ILE A 148 -1.88 -8.91 18.29
C ILE A 148 -1.22 -10.24 17.90
N ASN A 149 -1.59 -11.30 18.64
CA ASN A 149 -1.30 -12.70 18.31
C ASN A 149 -2.26 -13.20 17.23
#